data_AF-A0A7W2AQ84-F1
#
_entry.id   AF-A0A7W2AQ84-F1
#
_cell.length_a   1.000
_cell.length_b   1.000
_cell.length_c   1.000
_cell.angle_alpha   90.00
_cell.angle_beta   90.00
_cell.angle_gamma   90.00
#
_symmetry.space_group_name_H-M   'P 1'
#
loop_
_entity.id
_entity.type
_entity.pdbx_description
1 polymer ?
#
loop_
_entity_poly.entity_id
_entity_poly.type
_entity_poly.pdbx_seq_one_letter_code
_entity_poly.pdbx_strand_id
1 'polypeptide(L)'
;MVTNEIIPGVRIGKFYIGENVDILKKKLSGRVDIEKGSQSIVLKTENMSFWIDKRTNKVFQIGVTNNFKGKFLDRIGLGSTLLDVQKSIGEWEEEFDVYILPKYPGICFELKDIDDYEEEWNESEMPINAIYIYDQNYFDEK
;
A
#
# COMPACT_ATOMS: atom_id res chain seq x y z
N MET A 1 3.26 -20.27 -10.01
CA MET A 1 3.79 -18.90 -9.94
C MET A 1 3.09 -18.21 -8.79
N VAL A 2 3.82 -17.62 -7.84
CA VAL A 2 3.20 -16.74 -6.84
C VAL A 2 3.02 -15.40 -7.54
N THR A 3 1.77 -15.02 -7.83
CA THR A 3 1.48 -13.71 -8.41
C THR A 3 1.74 -12.65 -7.34
N ASN A 4 2.52 -11.62 -7.62
CA ASN A 4 2.64 -10.43 -6.75
C ASN A 4 1.45 -9.48 -6.97
N GLU A 5 0.28 -10.05 -7.27
CA GLU A 5 -0.94 -9.32 -7.54
C GLU A 5 -1.38 -8.51 -6.31
N ILE A 6 -1.85 -7.29 -6.56
CA ILE A 6 -2.44 -6.42 -5.55
C ILE A 6 -3.96 -6.56 -5.65
N ILE A 7 -4.61 -7.02 -4.58
CA ILE A 7 -6.06 -7.08 -4.46
C ILE A 7 -6.48 -6.11 -3.34
N PRO A 8 -7.17 -4.99 -3.67
CA PRO A 8 -7.62 -3.98 -2.72
C PRO A 8 -8.34 -4.59 -1.53
N GLY A 9 -8.01 -4.15 -0.31
CA GLY A 9 -8.60 -4.61 0.94
C GLY A 9 -8.40 -6.08 1.30
N VAL A 10 -7.71 -6.88 0.46
CA VAL A 10 -7.63 -8.34 0.65
C VAL A 10 -6.18 -8.81 0.82
N ARG A 11 -5.33 -8.65 -0.20
CA ARG A 11 -3.97 -9.22 -0.18
C ARG A 11 -3.00 -8.57 -1.16
N ILE A 12 -1.71 -8.67 -0.85
CA ILE A 12 -0.62 -8.49 -1.80
C ILE A 12 0.16 -9.80 -1.90
N GLY A 13 0.11 -10.43 -3.06
CA GLY A 13 0.66 -11.76 -3.28
C GLY A 13 0.19 -12.77 -2.23
N LYS A 14 1.11 -13.25 -1.39
CA LYS A 14 0.83 -14.27 -0.34
C LYS A 14 0.43 -13.68 1.03
N PHE A 15 0.41 -12.37 1.17
CA PHE A 15 0.18 -11.67 2.44
C PHE A 15 -1.22 -11.07 2.47
N TYR A 16 -1.98 -11.37 3.53
CA TYR A 16 -3.40 -11.04 3.63
C TYR A 16 -3.68 -10.00 4.70
N ILE A 17 -4.64 -9.13 4.42
CA ILE A 17 -5.33 -8.34 5.44
C ILE A 17 -6.05 -9.30 6.41
N GLY A 18 -6.04 -8.99 7.70
CA GLY A 18 -6.58 -9.80 8.78
C GLY A 18 -5.68 -10.97 9.22
N GLU A 19 -4.53 -11.18 8.57
CA GLU A 19 -3.61 -12.25 8.93
C GLU A 19 -2.97 -12.02 10.30
N ASN A 20 -2.86 -13.07 11.11
CA ASN A 20 -2.19 -12.98 12.40
C ASN A 20 -0.67 -12.79 12.22
N VAL A 21 -0.05 -11.96 13.07
CA VAL A 21 1.38 -11.62 12.97
C VAL A 21 2.29 -12.86 13.00
N ASP A 22 1.94 -13.92 13.72
CA ASP A 22 2.78 -15.11 13.84
C ASP A 22 2.77 -15.92 12.54
N ILE A 23 1.67 -15.87 11.78
CA ILE A 23 1.59 -16.45 10.44
C ILE A 23 2.36 -15.59 9.45
N LEU A 24 2.18 -14.25 9.50
CA LEU A 24 2.93 -13.30 8.68
C LEU A 24 4.45 -13.52 8.84
N LYS A 25 4.95 -13.57 10.07
CA LYS A 25 6.38 -13.75 10.37
C LYS A 25 6.97 -15.02 9.77
N LYS A 26 6.21 -16.10 9.67
CA LYS A 26 6.65 -17.35 9.01
C LYS A 26 6.81 -17.21 7.50
N LYS A 27 6.14 -16.24 6.88
CA LYS A 27 6.19 -15.97 5.45
C LYS A 27 7.26 -14.94 5.07
N LEU A 28 7.66 -14.10 6.04
CA LEU A 28 8.70 -13.10 5.86
C LEU A 28 10.07 -13.77 5.72
N SER A 29 10.92 -13.16 4.92
CA SER A 29 12.29 -13.60 4.66
C SER A 29 13.19 -12.38 4.59
N GLY A 30 14.44 -12.54 5.01
CA GLY A 30 15.41 -11.43 5.04
C GLY A 30 15.30 -10.58 6.29
N ARG A 31 15.89 -9.38 6.23
CA ARG A 31 15.88 -8.44 7.34
C ARG A 31 14.49 -7.85 7.53
N VAL A 32 14.06 -7.78 8.78
CA VAL A 32 12.80 -7.14 9.19
C VAL A 32 13.10 -6.12 10.26
N ASP A 33 12.80 -4.86 9.99
CA ASP A 33 12.83 -3.78 10.98
C ASP A 33 11.45 -3.65 11.64
N ILE A 34 11.43 -3.26 12.92
CA ILE A 34 10.21 -3.22 13.72
C ILE A 34 10.04 -1.82 14.32
N GLU A 35 8.94 -1.16 13.99
CA GLU A 35 8.54 0.10 14.58
C GLU A 35 7.34 -0.13 15.50
N LYS A 36 7.42 0.39 16.72
CA LYS A 36 6.36 0.23 17.73
C LYS A 36 5.67 1.58 17.93
N GLY A 37 4.46 1.71 17.41
CA GLY A 37 3.56 2.80 17.75
C GLY A 37 2.86 2.56 19.09
N SER A 38 1.95 3.45 19.50
CA SER A 38 1.13 3.25 20.70
C SER A 38 0.16 2.07 20.52
N GLN A 39 -0.63 2.08 19.45
CA GLN A 39 -1.69 1.10 19.16
C GLN A 39 -1.33 0.09 18.06
N SER A 40 -0.24 0.31 17.33
CA SER A 40 0.16 -0.54 16.21
C SER A 40 1.64 -0.93 16.27
N ILE A 41 1.97 -1.98 15.53
CA ILE A 41 3.35 -2.39 15.21
C ILE A 41 3.47 -2.36 13.70
N VAL A 42 4.56 -1.81 13.18
CA VAL A 42 4.89 -1.89 11.75
C VAL A 42 6.09 -2.82 11.59
N LEU A 43 5.93 -3.88 10.79
CA LEU A 43 7.04 -4.70 10.32
C LEU A 43 7.42 -4.21 8.93
N LYS A 44 8.71 -3.87 8.73
CA LYS A 44 9.23 -3.36 7.46
C LYS A 44 10.26 -4.31 6.90
N THR A 45 10.13 -4.65 5.61
CA THR A 45 11.16 -5.29 4.80
C THR A 45 11.74 -4.25 3.83
N GLU A 46 12.62 -4.69 2.92
CA GLU A 46 13.19 -3.82 1.88
C GLU A 46 12.13 -3.08 1.04
N ASN A 47 11.00 -3.73 0.75
CA ASN A 47 10.00 -3.21 -0.19
C ASN A 47 8.55 -3.42 0.25
N MET A 48 8.32 -3.86 1.50
CA MET A 48 6.98 -4.02 2.05
C MET A 48 6.92 -3.52 3.49
N SER A 49 5.77 -2.97 3.86
CA SER A 49 5.44 -2.59 5.23
C SER A 49 4.11 -3.23 5.65
N PHE A 50 4.04 -3.73 6.88
CA PHE A 50 2.86 -4.39 7.42
C PHE A 50 2.45 -3.74 8.74
N TRP A 51 1.29 -3.10 8.78
CA TRP A 51 0.74 -2.53 10.01
C TRP A 51 -0.13 -3.55 10.71
N ILE A 52 0.15 -3.77 11.99
CA ILE A 52 -0.49 -4.76 12.85
C ILE A 52 -1.16 -4.03 13.99
N ASP A 53 -2.43 -4.33 14.22
CA ASP A 53 -3.17 -3.87 15.39
C ASP A 53 -2.70 -4.68 16.61
N LYS A 54 -2.24 -3.99 17.66
CA LYS A 54 -1.79 -4.66 18.89
C LYS A 54 -2.92 -5.36 19.65
N ARG A 55 -4.17 -4.89 19.52
CA ARG A 55 -5.33 -5.46 20.22
C ARG A 55 -5.71 -6.81 19.64
N THR A 56 -5.82 -6.88 18.31
CA THR A 56 -6.26 -8.09 17.60
C THR A 56 -5.10 -8.96 17.14
N ASN A 57 -3.88 -8.41 17.13
CA ASN A 57 -2.67 -9.05 16.62
C ASN A 57 -2.77 -9.43 15.13
N LYS A 58 -3.53 -8.65 14.37
CA LYS A 58 -3.81 -8.87 12.94
C LYS A 58 -3.30 -7.71 12.09
N VAL A 59 -2.89 -8.03 10.86
CA VAL A 59 -2.53 -7.05 9.83
C VAL A 59 -3.77 -6.29 9.38
N PHE A 60 -3.75 -4.96 9.43
CA PHE A 60 -4.85 -4.13 8.91
C PHE A 60 -4.45 -3.28 7.71
N GLN A 61 -3.15 -3.16 7.41
CA GLN A 61 -2.66 -2.45 6.22
C GLN A 61 -1.35 -3.08 5.73
N ILE A 62 -1.18 -3.09 4.41
CA ILE A 62 0.03 -3.56 3.72
C ILE A 62 0.44 -2.50 2.71
N GLY A 63 1.69 -2.05 2.77
CA GLY A 63 2.29 -1.13 1.83
C GLY A 63 3.40 -1.78 1.00
N VAL A 64 3.57 -1.34 -0.23
CA VAL A 64 4.70 -1.71 -1.10
C VAL A 64 5.40 -0.47 -1.63
N THR A 65 6.73 -0.54 -1.71
CA THR A 65 7.61 0.56 -2.14
C THR A 65 8.79 0.04 -2.95
N ASN A 66 9.71 0.93 -3.34
CA ASN A 66 11.00 0.60 -3.93
C ASN A 66 10.89 -0.28 -5.20
N ASN A 67 11.51 -1.47 -5.19
CA ASN A 67 11.65 -2.35 -6.34
C ASN A 67 10.49 -3.36 -6.49
N PHE A 68 9.41 -3.25 -5.73
CA PHE A 68 8.26 -4.15 -5.84
C PHE A 68 7.68 -4.15 -7.27
N LYS A 69 7.44 -5.34 -7.82
CA LYS A 69 7.03 -5.53 -9.24
C LYS A 69 5.58 -5.97 -9.42
N GLY A 70 4.85 -6.15 -8.33
CA GLY A 70 3.43 -6.48 -8.38
C GLY A 70 2.58 -5.34 -8.92
N LYS A 71 1.39 -5.69 -9.41
CA LYS A 71 0.46 -4.73 -10.03
C LYS A 71 -0.97 -4.97 -9.56
N PHE A 72 -1.74 -3.90 -9.57
CA PHE A 72 -3.19 -3.90 -9.46
C PHE A 72 -3.81 -4.05 -10.87
N LEU A 73 -4.72 -5.02 -11.04
CA LEU A 73 -5.34 -5.40 -12.32
C LEU A 73 -4.34 -5.64 -13.46
N ASP A 74 -3.12 -6.09 -13.13
CA ASP A 74 -1.99 -6.24 -14.06
C ASP A 74 -1.58 -4.95 -14.82
N ARG A 75 -2.11 -3.78 -14.41
CA ARG A 75 -1.95 -2.51 -15.11
C ARG A 75 -1.11 -1.52 -14.32
N ILE A 76 -1.54 -1.21 -13.10
CA ILE A 76 -0.97 -0.14 -12.28
C ILE A 76 0.00 -0.73 -11.27
N GLY A 77 1.20 -0.15 -11.18
CA GLY A 77 2.23 -0.52 -10.21
C GLY A 77 3.07 0.69 -9.85
N LEU A 78 4.14 0.48 -9.07
CA LEU A 78 5.10 1.53 -8.76
C LEU A 78 5.68 2.13 -10.04
N GLY A 79 5.76 3.46 -10.09
CA GLY A 79 6.19 4.22 -11.26
C GLY A 79 5.09 4.59 -12.26
N SER A 80 3.90 4.00 -12.17
CA SER A 80 2.71 4.51 -12.90
C SER A 80 2.32 5.90 -12.38
N THR A 81 1.61 6.68 -13.18
CA THR A 81 1.10 8.01 -12.78
C THR A 81 -0.41 7.98 -12.49
N LEU A 82 -0.96 9.05 -11.91
CA LEU A 82 -2.42 9.17 -11.77
C LEU A 82 -3.12 9.30 -13.13
N LEU A 83 -2.44 9.84 -14.16
CA LEU A 83 -2.96 9.78 -15.53
C LEU A 83 -3.06 8.35 -16.07
N ASP A 84 -2.10 7.47 -15.76
CA ASP A 84 -2.18 6.06 -16.13
C ASP A 84 -3.37 5.37 -15.43
N VAL A 85 -3.58 5.69 -14.15
CA VAL A 85 -4.72 5.22 -13.36
C VAL A 85 -6.03 5.67 -14.00
N GLN A 86 -6.18 6.96 -14.30
CA GLN A 86 -7.38 7.52 -14.90
C GLN A 86 -7.71 6.88 -16.26
N LYS A 87 -6.69 6.69 -17.11
CA LYS A 87 -6.85 6.05 -18.43
C LYS A 87 -7.16 4.56 -18.35
N SER A 88 -6.61 3.85 -17.37
CA SER A 88 -6.62 2.38 -17.35
C SER A 88 -7.71 1.79 -16.46
N ILE A 89 -8.13 2.52 -15.43
CA ILE A 89 -8.95 2.02 -14.32
C ILE A 89 -10.14 2.96 -14.05
N GLY A 90 -9.91 4.28 -14.08
CA GLY A 90 -10.94 5.30 -13.90
C GLY A 90 -10.55 6.36 -12.88
N GLU A 91 -11.54 7.16 -12.46
CA GLU A 91 -11.33 8.31 -11.57
C GLU A 91 -10.69 7.94 -10.22
N TRP A 92 -9.91 8.90 -9.72
CA TRP A 92 -9.27 8.90 -8.41
C TRP A 92 -9.67 10.18 -7.68
N GLU A 93 -9.54 10.15 -6.35
CA GLU A 93 -9.80 11.30 -5.47
C GLU A 93 -8.63 11.42 -4.48
N GLU A 94 -8.31 12.64 -4.08
CA GLU A 94 -7.36 12.91 -3.00
C GLU A 94 -8.07 12.84 -1.65
N GLU A 95 -7.50 12.10 -0.71
CA GLU A 95 -7.99 11.98 0.67
C GLU A 95 -6.81 11.82 1.63
N PHE A 96 -6.67 12.72 2.62
CA PHE A 96 -5.59 12.68 3.62
C PHE A 96 -4.17 12.50 3.04
N ASP A 97 -3.81 13.34 2.06
CA ASP A 97 -2.50 13.32 1.38
C ASP A 97 -2.19 12.02 0.60
N VAL A 98 -3.21 11.18 0.35
CA VAL A 98 -3.12 9.99 -0.51
C VAL A 98 -4.19 10.01 -1.59
N TYR A 99 -4.01 9.18 -2.62
CA TYR A 99 -4.95 9.08 -3.73
C TYR A 99 -5.71 7.77 -3.67
N ILE A 100 -7.03 7.86 -3.53
CA ILE A 100 -7.94 6.72 -3.42
C ILE A 100 -8.67 6.45 -4.74
N LEU A 101 -9.22 5.24 -4.85
CA LEU A 101 -10.07 4.82 -5.97
C LEU A 101 -11.48 4.52 -5.46
N PRO A 102 -12.47 5.41 -5.65
CA PRO A 102 -13.83 5.20 -5.14
C PRO A 102 -14.48 3.88 -5.62
N LYS A 103 -14.14 3.43 -6.84
CA LYS A 103 -14.63 2.15 -7.40
C LYS A 103 -13.92 0.91 -6.84
N TYR A 104 -12.78 1.08 -6.21
CA TYR A 104 -11.94 0.02 -5.68
C TYR A 104 -11.50 0.38 -4.26
N PRO A 105 -12.42 0.29 -3.28
CA PRO A 105 -12.08 0.73 -1.94
C PRO A 105 -11.05 -0.23 -1.29
N GLY A 106 -10.25 0.29 -0.35
CA GLY A 106 -9.18 -0.47 0.31
C GLY A 106 -7.86 -0.51 -0.47
N ILE A 107 -7.64 0.42 -1.41
CA ILE A 107 -6.34 0.72 -2.02
C ILE A 107 -6.15 2.23 -2.09
N CYS A 108 -4.93 2.69 -1.83
CA CYS A 108 -4.52 4.08 -2.06
C CYS A 108 -3.08 4.16 -2.56
N PHE A 109 -2.70 5.34 -3.07
CA PHE A 109 -1.40 5.63 -3.65
C PHE A 109 -0.76 6.85 -2.98
N GLU A 110 0.54 6.78 -2.74
CA GLU A 110 1.38 7.95 -2.45
C GLU A 110 2.27 8.23 -3.66
N LEU A 111 2.38 9.50 -4.02
CA LEU A 111 3.21 9.95 -5.11
C LEU A 111 4.63 10.23 -4.62
N LYS A 112 5.56 10.31 -5.56
CA LYS A 112 6.93 10.72 -5.26
C LYS A 112 6.94 12.22 -4.93
N ASP A 113 7.58 12.59 -3.84
CA ASP A 113 7.88 13.98 -3.51
C ASP A 113 8.92 14.57 -4.48
N ILE A 114 8.85 15.89 -4.71
CA ILE A 114 9.92 16.64 -5.36
C ILE A 114 10.74 17.35 -4.27
N ASP A 115 12.04 17.12 -4.25
CA ASP A 115 12.97 17.74 -3.30
C ASP A 115 13.39 19.17 -3.73
N ASP A 116 13.13 19.54 -4.98
CA ASP A 116 13.48 20.83 -5.59
C ASP A 116 12.25 21.77 -5.71
N TYR A 117 12.31 22.90 -5.01
CA TYR A 117 11.24 23.91 -4.97
C TYR A 117 11.11 24.73 -6.27
N GLU A 118 12.02 24.54 -7.24
CA GLU A 118 11.99 25.23 -8.54
C GLU A 118 11.25 24.44 -9.64
N GLU A 119 10.86 23.17 -9.40
CA GLU A 119 10.08 22.38 -10.35
C GLU A 119 8.56 22.55 -10.10
N GLU A 120 7.80 22.76 -11.19
CA GLU A 120 6.33 22.79 -11.14
C GLU A 120 5.82 21.35 -10.89
N TRP A 121 5.29 21.10 -9.69
CA TRP A 121 4.77 19.79 -9.31
C TRP A 121 3.40 19.54 -9.98
N ASN A 122 3.41 18.83 -11.11
CA ASN A 122 2.19 18.31 -11.72
C ASN A 122 1.87 16.94 -11.12
N GLU A 123 1.11 16.96 -10.04
CA GLU A 123 0.61 15.80 -9.29
C GLU A 123 0.16 14.63 -10.20
N SER A 124 -0.61 14.91 -11.25
CA SER A 124 -1.18 13.88 -12.11
C SER A 124 -0.14 13.08 -12.91
N GLU A 125 1.05 13.67 -13.12
CA GLU A 125 2.18 13.12 -13.86
C GLU A 125 3.25 12.52 -12.94
N MET A 126 3.11 12.70 -11.63
CA MET A 126 4.09 12.18 -10.69
C MET A 126 4.02 10.66 -10.58
N PRO A 127 5.17 9.98 -10.47
CA PRO A 127 5.17 8.54 -10.29
C PRO A 127 4.64 8.15 -8.91
N ILE A 128 3.80 7.12 -8.88
CA ILE A 128 3.39 6.43 -7.66
C ILE A 128 4.65 5.81 -7.03
N ASN A 129 4.95 6.24 -5.81
CA ASN A 129 6.10 5.80 -5.02
C ASN A 129 5.73 4.71 -4.00
N ALA A 130 4.49 4.70 -3.54
CA ALA A 130 3.96 3.65 -2.69
C ALA A 130 2.52 3.28 -3.06
N ILE A 131 2.18 2.01 -2.85
CA ILE A 131 0.81 1.50 -2.96
C ILE A 131 0.46 0.84 -1.63
N TYR A 132 -0.70 1.16 -1.09
CA TYR A 132 -1.20 0.54 0.13
C TYR A 132 -2.52 -0.17 -0.13
N ILE A 133 -2.72 -1.31 0.53
CA ILE A 133 -4.05 -1.89 0.73
C ILE A 133 -4.37 -1.90 2.22
N TYR A 134 -5.64 -1.74 2.56
CA TYR A 134 -6.07 -1.62 3.96
C TYR A 134 -7.46 -2.21 4.19
N ASP A 135 -7.69 -2.67 5.42
CA ASP A 135 -9.01 -3.09 5.89
C ASP A 135 -9.91 -1.86 6.05
N GLN A 136 -10.97 -1.77 5.26
CA GLN A 136 -11.92 -0.67 5.32
C GLN A 136 -12.63 -0.61 6.68
N ASN A 137 -12.99 -1.78 7.23
CA ASN A 137 -13.75 -1.84 8.48
C ASN A 137 -12.91 -1.47 9.70
N TYR A 138 -11.58 -1.53 9.58
CA TYR A 138 -10.70 -1.25 10.71
C TYR A 138 -10.75 0.22 11.15
N PHE A 139 -11.02 1.14 10.21
CA PHE A 139 -11.08 2.57 10.49
C PHE A 139 -12.49 3.04 10.86
N ASP A 140 -13.53 2.30 10.47
CA ASP A 140 -14.92 2.59 10.84
C ASP A 140 -15.27 2.19 12.28
N GLU A 141 -14.50 1.26 12.89
CA GLU A 141 -14.75 0.71 14.23
C GLU A 141 -14.05 1.46 15.39
N LYS A 142 -13.49 2.65 15.16
CA LYS A 142 -12.73 3.41 16.18
C LYS A 142 -13.37 4.72 16.61
#